data_AF-A0A0W8E1P6-F1
#
_entry.id   AF-A0A0W8E1P6-F1
#
_cell.length_a   1.000
_cell.length_b   1.000
_cell.length_c   1.000
_cell.angle_alpha   90.00
_cell.angle_beta   90.00
_cell.angle_gamma   90.00
#
_symmetry.space_group_name_H-M   'P 1'
#
loop_
_entity.id
_entity.type
_entity.pdbx_description
1 polymer ?
#
loop_
_entity_poly.entity_id
_entity_poly.type
_entity_poly.pdbx_seq_one_letter_code
_entity_poly.pdbx_strand_id
1 'polypeptide(L)' 'MSDEVVLQQAYEELQQAQNWFANLNDPEMVDYAIFKIKAAEKHYDYLLKRIKTRSRGEHE' A
#
# COMPACT_ATOMS: atom_id res chain seq x y z
N MET A 1 9.02 4.91 -14.96
CA MET A 1 8.25 5.45 -13.82
C MET A 1 9.24 5.72 -12.69
N SER A 2 9.14 6.84 -11.98
CA SER A 2 10.02 7.15 -10.83
C SER A 2 9.58 6.38 -9.58
N ASP A 3 10.50 6.24 -8.62
CA ASP A 3 10.23 5.64 -7.31
C ASP A 3 9.08 6.36 -6.58
N GLU A 4 8.97 7.68 -6.74
CA GLU A 4 7.89 8.51 -6.20
C GLU A 4 6.52 8.13 -6.79
N VAL A 5 6.44 7.92 -8.11
CA VAL A 5 5.19 7.48 -8.78
C VAL A 5 4.75 6.11 -8.29
N VAL A 6 5.70 5.17 -8.11
CA VAL A 6 5.39 3.82 -7.62
C VAL A 6 4.91 3.85 -6.16
N LEU A 7 5.52 4.69 -5.32
CA LEU A 7 5.09 4.87 -3.93
C LEU A 7 3.70 5.51 -3.84
N GLN A 8 3.42 6.49 -4.69
CA GLN A 8 2.13 7.16 -4.77
C GLN A 8 1.02 6.18 -5.20
N GLN A 9 1.28 5.32 -6.19
CA GLN A 9 0.34 4.27 -6.60
C GLN A 9 0.04 3.29 -5.47
N ALA A 10 1.05 2.83 -4.73
CA ALA A 10 0.84 1.94 -3.60
C ALA A 10 0.04 2.61 -2.46
N TYR A 11 0.21 3.92 -2.27
CA TYR A 11 -0.60 4.68 -1.33
C TYR A 11 -2.07 4.79 -1.79
N GLU A 12 -2.30 5.05 -3.08
CA GLU A 12 -3.64 5.08 -3.67
C GLU A 12 -4.34 3.72 -3.56
N GLU A 13 -3.64 2.61 -3.80
CA GLU A 13 -4.16 1.25 -3.59
C GLU A 13 -4.59 1.02 -2.15
N LEU A 14 -3.78 1.45 -1.18
CA LEU A 14 -4.12 1.36 0.24
C LEU A 14 -5.36 2.19 0.59
N GLN A 15 -5.45 3.42 0.10
CA GLN A 15 -6.63 4.28 0.28
C GLN A 15 -7.89 3.66 -0.33
N GLN A 16 -7.78 3.07 -1.53
CA GLN A 16 -8.88 2.38 -2.18
C GLN A 16 -9.35 1.16 -1.38
N ALA A 17 -8.43 0.37 -0.82
CA ALA A 17 -8.77 -0.77 0.02
C ALA A 17 -9.49 -0.34 1.32
N GLN A 18 -9.03 0.74 1.95
CA GLN A 18 -9.66 1.31 3.14
C GLN A 18 -11.06 1.86 2.82
N ASN A 19 -11.20 2.60 1.72
CA ASN A 19 -12.48 3.13 1.26
C ASN A 19 -13.47 2.01 0.92
N TRP A 20 -13.00 0.94 0.28
CA TRP A 20 -13.84 -0.21 -0.03
C TRP A 20 -14.35 -0.89 1.24
N PHE A 21 -13.49 -1.13 2.23
CA PHE A 21 -13.90 -1.68 3.53
C PHE A 21 -14.91 -0.78 4.26
N ALA A 22 -14.69 0.54 4.26
CA ALA A 22 -15.58 1.49 4.91
C ALA A 22 -16.99 1.54 4.28
N ASN A 23 -17.12 1.20 3.00
CA ASN A 23 -18.40 1.14 2.28
C ASN A 23 -18.92 -0.29 2.09
N LEU A 24 -18.27 -1.29 2.71
CA LEU A 24 -18.65 -2.68 2.56
C LEU A 24 -19.92 -2.98 3.37
N ASN A 25 -21.00 -3.33 2.66
CA ASN A 25 -22.26 -3.75 3.28
C ASN A 25 -22.44 -5.27 3.35
N ASP A 26 -21.48 -6.03 2.81
CA ASP A 26 -21.52 -7.49 2.75
C ASP A 26 -20.67 -8.10 3.88
N PRO A 27 -21.30 -8.71 4.90
CA PRO A 27 -20.59 -9.34 6.02
C PRO A 27 -19.69 -10.49 5.59
N GLU A 28 -20.01 -11.20 4.50
CA GLU A 28 -19.21 -12.35 4.04
C GLU A 28 -17.86 -11.91 3.47
N MET A 29 -17.75 -10.64 3.05
CA MET A 29 -16.55 -10.08 2.44
C MET A 29 -15.60 -9.39 3.43
N VAL A 30 -15.95 -9.33 4.71
CA VAL A 30 -15.18 -8.62 5.75
C VAL A 30 -13.75 -9.14 5.85
N ASP A 31 -13.57 -10.46 5.91
CA ASP A 31 -12.24 -11.08 6.00
C ASP A 31 -11.39 -10.80 4.75
N TYR A 32 -12.02 -10.81 3.58
CA TYR A 32 -11.36 -10.47 2.32
C TYR A 32 -10.93 -9.00 2.29
N ALA A 33 -11.75 -8.09 2.82
CA ALA A 33 -11.42 -6.68 2.94
C ALA A 33 -10.28 -6.41 3.92
N ILE A 34 -10.27 -7.08 5.07
CA ILE A 34 -9.14 -7.04 6.01
C ILE A 34 -7.86 -7.55 5.36
N PHE A 35 -7.94 -8.67 4.61
CA PHE A 35 -6.79 -9.20 3.88
C PHE A 35 -6.25 -8.19 2.86
N LYS A 36 -7.13 -7.55 2.08
CA LYS A 36 -6.75 -6.55 1.08
C LYS A 36 -6.05 -5.35 1.69
N ILE A 37 -6.57 -4.80 2.79
CA ILE A 37 -5.92 -3.68 3.50
C ILE A 37 -4.52 -4.09 3.95
N LYS A 38 -4.39 -5.24 4.63
CA LYS A 38 -3.09 -5.72 5.12
C LYS A 38 -2.08 -5.98 3.99
N ALA A 39 -2.54 -6.46 2.83
CA ALA A 39 -1.69 -6.65 1.67
C ALA A 39 -1.19 -5.32 1.10
N ALA A 40 -2.08 -4.33 0.96
CA ALA A 40 -1.72 -2.99 0.48
C ALA A 40 -0.78 -2.25 1.45
N GLU A 41 -1.01 -2.35 2.75
CA GLU A 41 -0.13 -1.78 3.79
C GLU A 41 1.28 -2.37 3.69
N LYS A 42 1.41 -3.70 3.61
CA LYS A 42 2.71 -4.36 3.46
C LYS A 42 3.42 -3.96 2.16
N HIS A 43 2.67 -3.80 1.07
CA HIS A 43 3.22 -3.38 -0.21
C HIS A 43 3.80 -1.96 -0.13
N TYR A 44 3.01 -1.01 0.39
CA TYR A 44 3.44 0.37 0.61
C TYR A 44 4.68 0.46 1.51
N ASP A 45 4.66 -0.22 2.67
CA ASP A 45 5.78 -0.24 3.61
C ASP A 45 7.07 -0.79 3.00
N TYR A 46 6.96 -1.86 2.20
CA TYR A 46 8.09 -2.44 1.49
C TYR A 46 8.70 -1.44 0.51
N LEU A 47 7.86 -0.79 -0.31
CA LEU A 47 8.32 0.21 -1.28
C LEU A 47 8.98 1.40 -0.59
N LEU A 48 8.35 1.93 0.47
CA LEU A 48 8.90 3.03 1.25
C LEU A 48 10.29 2.70 1.80
N LYS A 49 10.47 1.50 2.38
CA LYS A 49 11.77 1.03 2.87
C LYS A 49 12.79 0.89 1.75
N ARG A 50 12.39 0.29 0.62
CA ARG A 50 13.27 0.08 -0.53
C ARG A 50 13.79 1.39 -1.11
N ILE A 51 12.92 2.38 -1.28
CA ILE A 51 13.26 3.70 -1.83
C ILE A 51 14.21 4.43 -0.87
N LYS A 52 13.92 4.41 0.44
CA LYS A 52 14.83 4.98 1.47
C LYS A 52 16.19 4.31 1.50
N THR A 53 16.26 2.99 1.32
CA THR A 53 17.53 2.26 1.28
C THR A 53 18.32 2.63 0.02
N ARG A 54 17.66 2.74 -1.14
CA ARG A 54 18.31 3.18 -2.38
C ARG A 54 18.87 4.59 -2.25
N SER A 55 18.07 5.54 -1.73
CA SER A 55 18.54 6.92 -1.55
C SER A 55 19.68 7.04 -0.55
N ARG A 56 19.77 6.14 0.45
CA ARG A 56 20.89 6.10 1.39
C ARG A 56 22.16 5.46 0.81
N GLY A 57 22.03 4.47 -0.06
CA GLY A 57 23.15 3.80 -0.72
C GLY A 57 23.77 4.60 -1.89
N GLU A 58 23.10 5.64 -2.38
CA GLU A 58 23.66 6.57 -3.38
C GLU A 58 24.59 7.64 -2.75
N HIS A 59 24.69 7.68 -1.42
CA HIS A 59 25.53 8.62 -0.66
C HIS A 59 26.78 7.98 -0.02
N GLU A 60 27.09 6.72 -0.32
CA GLU A 60 28.29 5.98 0.10
C GLU A 60 29.24 5.75 -1.08
#